data_AF-A0A2T5JKF0-F1
#
_entry.id   AF-A0A2T5JKF0-F1
#
_cell.length_a   1.000
_cell.length_b   1.000
_cell.length_c   1.000
_cell.angle_alpha   90.00
_cell.angle_beta   90.00
_cell.angle_gamma   90.00
#
_symmetry.space_group_name_H-M   'P 1'
#
loop_
_entity.id
_entity.type
_entity.pdbx_description
1 polymer ?
#
loop_
_entity_poly.entity_id
_entity_poly.type
_entity_poly.pdbx_seq_one_letter_code
_entity_poly.pdbx_strand_id
1 'polypeptide(L)'
;MLRSKSARPPPHRPVVELDYAAFHPTIAYAFKGLSVTDDPYTIVGCERGDVKKAFLVLFNCRDRQHAINTIRGEFHITNAEDLLQKIEEKHSVIKEYFYNPGFGMTLQNTDSWVAEVILKRLTEVGIVCLPIHDSFIVLKVHETELRAAMEDSFYERFNIKPIVK
;
A
#
# COMPACT_ATOMS: atom_id res chain seq x y z
N MET A 1 -48.41 -20.01 -21.48
CA MET A 1 -46.99 -20.10 -21.87
C MET A 1 -46.42 -18.69 -22.04
N LEU A 2 -45.81 -18.11 -21.01
CA LEU A 2 -45.06 -16.85 -21.10
C LEU A 2 -43.58 -17.21 -21.22
N ARG A 3 -43.01 -17.05 -22.42
CA ARG A 3 -41.57 -17.20 -22.63
C ARG A 3 -40.87 -16.03 -21.94
N SER A 4 -40.06 -16.33 -20.93
CA SER A 4 -39.21 -15.34 -20.27
C SER A 4 -38.24 -14.75 -21.31
N LYS A 5 -38.18 -13.42 -21.38
CA LYS A 5 -37.17 -12.71 -22.17
C LYS A 5 -35.81 -12.99 -21.54
N SER A 6 -34.97 -13.70 -22.27
CA SER A 6 -33.53 -13.76 -22.04
C SER A 6 -33.00 -12.31 -21.95
N ALA A 7 -32.65 -11.87 -20.75
CA ALA A 7 -31.93 -10.62 -20.55
C ALA A 7 -30.54 -10.82 -21.17
N ARG A 8 -30.20 -10.04 -22.21
CA ARG A 8 -28.83 -10.01 -22.71
C ARG A 8 -27.91 -9.66 -21.54
N PRO A 9 -26.76 -10.34 -21.40
CA PRO A 9 -25.77 -9.93 -20.41
C PRO A 9 -25.43 -8.46 -20.65
N PRO A 10 -25.23 -7.67 -19.58
CA PRO A 10 -24.82 -6.28 -19.73
C PRO A 10 -23.56 -6.21 -20.60
N PRO A 11 -23.42 -5.15 -21.43
CA PRO A 11 -22.24 -4.99 -22.27
C PRO A 11 -20.98 -5.03 -21.40
N HIS A 12 -19.93 -5.69 -21.89
CA HIS A 12 -18.64 -5.74 -21.21
C HIS A 12 -18.13 -4.30 -21.01
N ARG A 13 -18.03 -3.87 -19.76
CA ARG A 13 -17.49 -2.55 -19.42
C ARG A 13 -16.05 -2.74 -18.94
N PRO A 14 -15.07 -2.05 -19.53
CA PRO A 14 -13.69 -2.13 -19.06
C PRO A 14 -13.61 -1.61 -17.62
N VAL A 15 -12.75 -2.25 -16.83
CA VAL A 15 -12.39 -1.81 -15.48
C VAL A 15 -10.96 -1.28 -15.48
N VAL A 16 -10.62 -0.54 -14.43
CA VAL A 16 -9.26 -0.13 -14.11
C VAL A 16 -9.02 -0.42 -12.64
N GLU A 17 -7.80 -0.85 -12.34
CA GLU A 17 -7.27 -1.00 -11.00
C GLU A 17 -6.23 0.10 -10.79
N LEU A 18 -6.39 0.90 -9.73
CA LEU A 18 -5.38 1.86 -9.30
C LEU A 18 -4.82 1.42 -7.95
N ASP A 19 -3.52 1.61 -7.76
CA ASP A 19 -2.82 1.18 -6.53
C ASP A 19 -1.87 2.27 -6.02
N TYR A 20 -1.66 2.32 -4.71
CA TYR A 20 -0.65 3.18 -4.11
C TYR A 20 0.76 2.64 -4.37
N ALA A 21 1.68 3.51 -4.76
CA ALA A 21 3.08 3.12 -4.85
C ALA A 21 3.68 2.94 -3.44
N ALA A 22 4.06 1.70 -3.11
CA ALA A 22 4.78 1.35 -1.89
C ALA A 22 4.10 1.90 -0.62
N PHE A 23 2.85 1.52 -0.41
CA PHE A 23 1.96 2.21 0.51
C PHE A 23 2.45 2.31 1.96
N HIS A 24 2.89 1.20 2.58
CA HIS A 24 3.41 1.22 3.95
C HIS A 24 4.65 2.10 4.14
N PRO A 25 5.72 2.00 3.32
CA PRO A 25 6.79 3.00 3.32
C PRO A 25 6.28 4.44 3.13
N THR A 26 5.36 4.68 2.21
CA THR A 26 4.79 6.00 1.94
C THR A 26 4.08 6.58 3.17
N ILE A 27 3.27 5.77 3.87
CA ILE A 27 2.64 6.16 5.15
C ILE A 27 3.71 6.44 6.21
N ALA A 28 4.73 5.58 6.33
CA ALA A 28 5.79 5.76 7.33
C ALA A 28 6.54 7.09 7.16
N TYR A 29 6.88 7.45 5.92
CA TYR A 29 7.47 8.75 5.61
C TYR A 29 6.48 9.89 5.87
N ALA A 30 5.20 9.71 5.55
CA ALA A 30 4.16 10.71 5.77
C ALA A 30 3.94 11.03 7.26
N PHE A 31 4.09 10.05 8.16
CA PHE A 31 4.12 10.31 9.62
C PHE A 31 5.27 11.21 10.07
N LYS A 32 6.33 11.33 9.27
CA LYS A 32 7.43 12.29 9.46
C LYS A 32 7.21 13.62 8.72
N GLY A 33 6.08 13.80 8.05
CA GLY A 33 5.84 14.95 7.17
C GLY A 33 6.69 14.93 5.90
N LEU A 34 7.18 13.75 5.49
CA LEU A 34 8.07 13.60 4.33
C LEU A 34 7.37 12.86 3.20
N SER A 35 7.65 13.27 1.97
CA SER A 35 7.27 12.51 0.77
C SER A 35 8.37 11.51 0.41
N VAL A 36 7.99 10.34 -0.09
CA VAL A 36 8.93 9.39 -0.68
C VAL A 36 9.32 9.91 -2.06
N THR A 37 10.63 10.12 -2.29
CA THR A 37 11.16 10.77 -3.51
C THR A 37 11.52 9.79 -4.63
N ASP A 38 11.79 8.55 -4.29
CA ASP A 38 12.23 7.47 -5.17
C ASP A 38 11.62 6.13 -4.73
N ASP A 39 11.76 5.06 -5.52
CA ASP A 39 11.22 3.76 -5.12
C ASP A 39 11.92 3.28 -3.82
N PRO A 40 11.17 3.14 -2.69
CA PRO A 40 11.75 2.79 -1.42
C PRO A 40 12.33 1.37 -1.43
N TYR A 41 11.94 0.52 -2.38
CA TYR A 41 12.45 -0.84 -2.50
C TYR A 41 13.74 -0.94 -3.33
N THR A 42 14.18 0.16 -3.96
CA THR A 42 15.39 0.16 -4.81
C THR A 42 16.63 0.48 -3.99
N ILE A 43 17.43 -0.55 -3.66
CA ILE A 43 18.68 -0.42 -2.90
C ILE A 43 19.80 -1.08 -3.69
N VAL A 44 20.92 -0.39 -3.88
CA VAL A 44 22.06 -0.91 -4.64
C VAL A 44 22.59 -2.18 -3.99
N GLY A 45 22.72 -3.25 -4.79
CA GLY A 45 23.19 -4.55 -4.31
C GLY A 45 22.15 -5.34 -3.50
N CYS A 46 20.86 -5.00 -3.63
CA CYS A 46 19.74 -5.78 -3.10
C CYS A 46 18.72 -6.06 -4.19
N GLU A 47 18.12 -7.25 -4.17
CA GLU A 47 16.97 -7.57 -5.00
C GLU A 47 15.74 -6.81 -4.47
N ARG A 48 15.09 -6.03 -5.35
CA ARG A 48 13.92 -5.20 -5.00
C ARG A 48 12.80 -6.01 -4.33
N GLY A 49 12.59 -7.25 -4.80
CA GLY A 49 11.60 -8.16 -4.23
C GLY A 49 11.89 -8.55 -2.78
N ASP A 50 13.17 -8.70 -2.43
CA ASP A 50 13.60 -9.06 -1.08
C ASP A 50 13.52 -7.86 -0.13
N VAL A 51 13.83 -6.65 -0.62
CA VAL A 51 13.58 -5.41 0.12
C VAL A 51 12.09 -5.27 0.42
N LYS A 52 11.22 -5.51 -0.56
CA LYS A 52 9.76 -5.47 -0.37
C LYS A 52 9.29 -6.46 0.69
N LYS A 53 9.78 -7.70 0.67
CA LYS A 53 9.47 -8.71 1.69
C LYS A 53 9.99 -8.31 3.08
N ALA A 54 11.18 -7.74 3.17
CA ALA A 54 11.73 -7.26 4.44
C ALA A 54 10.84 -6.16 5.05
N PHE A 55 10.26 -5.26 4.25
CA PHE A 55 9.31 -4.26 4.74
C PHE A 55 8.02 -4.85 5.35
N LEU A 56 7.57 -6.03 4.91
CA LEU A 56 6.45 -6.74 5.56
C LEU A 56 6.80 -7.17 6.99
N VAL A 57 8.08 -7.38 7.27
CA VAL A 57 8.59 -7.90 8.56
C VAL A 57 9.04 -6.77 9.48
N LEU A 58 9.72 -5.77 8.93
CA LEU A 58 10.35 -4.65 9.65
C LEU A 58 9.38 -3.93 10.59
N PHE A 59 8.18 -3.63 10.13
CA PHE A 59 7.17 -2.92 10.94
C PHE A 59 6.43 -3.81 11.94
N ASN A 60 6.54 -5.14 11.81
CA ASN A 60 5.76 -6.10 12.60
C ASN A 60 6.61 -6.90 13.60
N CYS A 61 7.94 -6.86 13.49
CA CYS A 61 8.84 -7.49 14.45
C CYS A 61 9.11 -6.61 15.65
N ARG A 62 9.46 -7.23 16.79
CA ARG A 62 9.75 -6.55 18.06
C ARG A 62 11.21 -6.09 18.20
N ASP A 63 12.11 -6.69 17.42
CA ASP A 63 13.54 -6.41 17.44
C ASP A 63 14.18 -6.89 16.13
N ARG A 64 15.43 -6.47 15.91
CA ARG A 64 16.21 -6.78 14.71
C ARG A 64 16.48 -8.28 14.54
N GLN A 65 16.74 -9.00 15.63
CA GLN A 65 17.04 -10.44 15.57
C GLN A 65 15.80 -11.25 15.19
N HIS A 66 14.64 -10.86 15.70
CA HIS A 66 13.36 -11.44 15.31
C HIS A 66 13.14 -11.24 13.80
N ALA A 67 13.36 -10.04 13.29
CA ALA A 67 13.20 -9.77 11.85
C ALA A 67 14.16 -10.60 10.98
N ILE A 68 15.43 -10.73 11.37
CA ILE A 68 16.40 -11.59 10.68
C ILE A 68 15.89 -13.03 10.61
N ASN A 69 15.44 -13.57 11.75
CA ASN A 69 14.96 -14.94 11.84
C ASN A 69 13.71 -15.15 10.98
N THR A 70 12.76 -14.21 11.00
CA THR A 70 11.55 -14.24 10.18
C THR A 70 11.87 -14.16 8.69
N ILE A 71 12.77 -13.25 8.28
CA ILE A 71 13.16 -13.09 6.88
C ILE A 71 13.82 -14.38 6.35
N ARG A 72 14.69 -15.01 7.14
CA ARG A 72 15.31 -16.30 6.78
C ARG A 72 14.29 -17.44 6.73
N GLY A 73 13.40 -17.50 7.72
CA GLY A 73 12.41 -18.57 7.84
C GLY A 73 11.34 -18.53 6.75
N GLU A 74 10.72 -17.37 6.55
CA GLU A 74 9.56 -17.20 5.67
C GLU A 74 9.94 -16.96 4.21
N PHE A 75 11.08 -16.30 3.97
CA PHE A 75 11.47 -15.88 2.62
C PHE A 75 12.76 -16.51 2.10
N HIS A 76 13.44 -17.31 2.94
CA HIS A 76 14.69 -18.00 2.58
C HIS A 76 15.82 -17.08 2.10
N ILE A 77 15.81 -15.82 2.55
CA ILE A 77 16.85 -14.82 2.23
C ILE A 77 18.02 -15.03 3.21
N THR A 78 19.16 -15.52 2.70
CA THR A 78 20.30 -15.94 3.53
C THR A 78 21.09 -14.76 4.09
N ASN A 79 21.17 -13.66 3.34
CA ASN A 79 21.88 -12.41 3.67
C ASN A 79 20.98 -11.37 4.38
N ALA A 80 20.04 -11.82 5.21
CA ALA A 80 19.08 -10.97 5.90
C ALA A 80 19.72 -9.82 6.72
N GLU A 81 20.89 -10.04 7.33
CA GLU A 81 21.60 -9.01 8.09
C GLU A 81 22.09 -7.85 7.22
N ASP A 82 22.70 -8.16 6.07
CA ASP A 82 23.18 -7.17 5.10
C ASP A 82 22.00 -6.43 4.45
N LEU A 83 20.93 -7.17 4.11
CA LEU A 83 19.70 -6.59 3.59
C LEU A 83 19.10 -5.57 4.57
N LEU A 84 18.93 -5.95 5.84
CA LEU A 84 18.38 -5.06 6.86
C LEU A 84 19.29 -3.87 7.12
N GLN A 85 20.61 -4.07 7.18
CA GLN A 85 21.55 -2.97 7.34
C GLN A 85 21.37 -1.92 6.23
N LYS A 86 21.35 -2.33 4.96
CA LYS A 86 21.18 -1.40 3.84
C LYS A 86 19.81 -0.71 3.83
N ILE A 87 18.76 -1.40 4.28
CA ILE A 87 17.42 -0.80 4.47
C ILE A 87 17.46 0.27 5.57
N GLU A 88 18.04 -0.03 6.72
CA GLU A 88 18.20 0.90 7.85
C GLU A 88 19.01 2.14 7.46
N GLU A 89 20.07 1.96 6.65
CA GLU A 89 20.89 3.05 6.13
C GLU A 89 20.10 3.94 5.16
N LYS A 90 19.44 3.35 4.13
CA LYS A 90 18.64 4.11 3.15
C LYS A 90 17.47 4.84 3.83
N HIS A 91 16.80 4.19 4.77
CA HIS A 91 15.56 4.68 5.39
C HIS A 91 15.78 5.20 6.81
N SER A 92 16.96 5.73 7.09
CA SER A 92 17.34 6.23 8.41
C SER A 92 16.36 7.24 9.03
N VAL A 93 15.64 8.00 8.20
CA VAL A 93 14.62 8.98 8.62
C VAL A 93 13.38 8.35 9.28
N ILE A 94 13.06 7.10 8.94
CA ILE A 94 11.92 6.36 9.52
C ILE A 94 12.37 5.20 10.41
N LYS A 95 13.67 5.09 10.73
CA LYS A 95 14.23 3.95 11.47
C LYS A 95 13.59 3.73 12.84
N GLU A 96 13.07 4.78 13.48
CA GLU A 96 12.39 4.70 14.78
C GLU A 96 11.07 3.89 14.71
N TYR A 97 10.52 3.73 13.51
CA TYR A 97 9.33 2.93 13.26
C TYR A 97 9.65 1.46 12.96
N PHE A 98 10.92 1.14 12.68
CA PHE A 98 11.34 -0.24 12.50
C PHE A 98 11.36 -0.98 13.83
N TYR A 99 11.06 -2.26 13.76
CA TYR A 99 10.98 -3.16 14.90
C TYR A 99 9.97 -2.70 15.97
N ASN A 100 8.90 -2.05 15.53
CA ASN A 100 7.84 -1.53 16.38
C ASN A 100 6.48 -2.09 15.93
N PRO A 101 6.03 -3.23 16.50
CA PRO A 101 4.75 -3.84 16.13
C PRO A 101 3.54 -2.92 16.33
N GLY A 102 3.62 -1.99 17.30
CA GLY A 102 2.59 -0.96 17.50
C GLY A 102 2.48 0.01 16.33
N PHE A 103 3.62 0.34 15.71
CA PHE A 103 3.63 1.10 14.47
C PHE A 103 3.10 0.28 13.30
N GLY A 104 3.42 -1.02 13.21
CA GLY A 104 2.81 -1.94 12.23
C GLY A 104 1.28 -1.93 12.27
N MET A 105 0.68 -1.98 13.47
CA MET A 105 -0.77 -1.80 13.63
C MET A 105 -1.26 -0.41 13.21
N THR A 106 -0.48 0.63 13.47
CA THR A 106 -0.79 2.00 13.04
C THR A 106 -0.84 2.13 11.51
N LEU A 107 0.06 1.44 10.80
CA LEU A 107 0.05 1.36 9.35
C LEU A 107 -1.23 0.67 8.85
N GLN A 108 -1.59 -0.49 9.39
CA GLN A 108 -2.81 -1.23 9.00
C GLN A 108 -4.09 -0.44 9.30
N ASN A 109 -4.14 0.26 10.44
CA ASN A 109 -5.26 1.13 10.79
C ASN A 109 -5.36 2.32 9.84
N THR A 110 -4.22 2.88 9.42
CA THR A 110 -4.19 3.98 8.45
C THR A 110 -4.65 3.50 7.07
N ASP A 111 -4.17 2.35 6.62
CA ASP A 111 -4.61 1.71 5.38
C ASP A 111 -6.13 1.53 5.35
N SER A 112 -6.68 0.90 6.40
CA SER A 112 -8.13 0.70 6.56
C SER A 112 -8.91 2.02 6.54
N TRP A 113 -8.41 3.06 7.22
CA TRP A 113 -9.04 4.38 7.24
C TRP A 113 -9.04 5.03 5.85
N VAL A 114 -7.93 4.98 5.12
CA VAL A 114 -7.83 5.53 3.76
C VAL A 114 -8.83 4.83 2.84
N ALA A 115 -8.90 3.49 2.91
CA ALA A 115 -9.85 2.70 2.14
C ALA A 115 -11.32 3.07 2.46
N GLU A 116 -11.67 3.23 3.73
CA GLU A 116 -13.03 3.63 4.14
C GLU A 116 -13.42 5.00 3.57
N VAL A 117 -12.52 5.98 3.64
CA VAL A 117 -12.77 7.34 3.12
C VAL A 117 -12.98 7.31 1.60
N ILE A 118 -12.16 6.56 0.86
CA ILE A 118 -12.31 6.40 -0.59
C ILE A 118 -13.67 5.77 -0.93
N LEU A 119 -14.02 4.66 -0.29
CA LEU A 119 -15.26 3.94 -0.54
C LEU A 119 -16.49 4.82 -0.24
N LYS A 120 -16.46 5.57 0.86
CA LYS A 120 -17.51 6.51 1.22
C LYS A 120 -17.69 7.58 0.13
N ARG A 121 -16.61 8.24 -0.28
CA ARG A 121 -16.65 9.31 -1.29
C ARG A 121 -17.21 8.81 -2.63
N LEU A 122 -16.77 7.63 -3.08
CA LEU A 122 -17.26 7.05 -4.34
C LEU A 122 -18.74 6.62 -4.22
N THR A 123 -19.13 6.04 -3.08
CA THR A 123 -20.51 5.62 -2.84
C THR A 123 -21.48 6.81 -2.81
N GLU A 124 -21.07 7.95 -2.23
CA GLU A 124 -21.87 9.18 -2.16
C GLU A 124 -22.22 9.74 -3.55
N VAL A 125 -21.37 9.50 -4.55
CA VAL A 125 -21.61 9.90 -5.96
C VAL A 125 -22.12 8.74 -6.83
N GLY A 126 -22.49 7.60 -6.22
CA GLY A 126 -23.07 6.46 -6.92
C GLY A 126 -22.07 5.61 -7.73
N ILE A 127 -20.77 5.73 -7.45
CA ILE A 127 -19.71 4.94 -8.08
C ILE A 127 -19.43 3.70 -7.25
N VAL A 128 -19.61 2.52 -7.85
CA VAL A 128 -19.24 1.24 -7.23
C VAL A 128 -17.73 1.05 -7.35
N CYS A 129 -17.10 0.75 -6.22
CA CYS A 129 -15.66 0.48 -6.11
C CYS A 129 -15.44 -0.86 -5.39
N LEU A 130 -14.52 -1.67 -5.91
CA LEU A 130 -14.08 -2.90 -5.27
C LEU A 130 -12.68 -2.69 -4.67
N PRO A 131 -12.52 -2.66 -3.34
CA PRO A 131 -11.21 -2.55 -2.69
C PRO A 131 -10.49 -3.90 -2.64
N ILE A 132 -9.18 -3.89 -2.85
CA ILE A 132 -8.26 -5.02 -2.67
C ILE A 132 -6.99 -4.48 -1.98
N HIS A 133 -6.95 -4.57 -0.65
CA HIS A 133 -5.90 -3.92 0.16
C HIS A 133 -5.77 -2.42 -0.19
N ASP A 134 -4.58 -2.00 -0.62
CA ASP A 134 -4.22 -0.65 -1.03
C ASP A 134 -4.58 -0.31 -2.50
N SER A 135 -5.14 -1.28 -3.23
CA SER A 135 -5.62 -1.12 -4.60
C SER A 135 -7.14 -1.09 -4.69
N PHE A 136 -7.66 -0.43 -5.73
CA PHE A 136 -9.08 -0.18 -5.91
C PHE A 136 -9.49 -0.34 -7.37
N ILE A 137 -10.59 -1.04 -7.60
CA ILE A 137 -11.11 -1.35 -8.93
C ILE A 137 -12.43 -0.61 -9.15
N VAL A 138 -12.51 0.14 -10.25
CA VAL A 138 -13.72 0.82 -10.73
C VAL A 138 -13.93 0.56 -12.21
N LEU A 139 -15.11 0.91 -12.74
CA LEU A 139 -15.28 1.02 -14.19
C LEU A 139 -14.30 2.06 -14.74
N LYS A 140 -13.68 1.79 -15.89
CA LYS A 140 -12.66 2.66 -16.51
C LYS A 140 -13.10 4.12 -16.66
N VAL A 141 -14.40 4.35 -16.86
CA VAL A 141 -14.99 5.70 -16.97
C VAL A 141 -14.85 6.53 -15.69
N HIS A 142 -14.63 5.88 -14.54
CA HIS A 142 -14.49 6.50 -13.21
C HIS A 142 -13.04 6.55 -12.72
N GLU A 143 -12.07 6.32 -13.60
CA GLU A 143 -10.64 6.33 -13.23
C GLU A 143 -10.20 7.65 -12.60
N THR A 144 -10.68 8.76 -13.14
CA THR A 144 -10.31 10.10 -12.66
C THR A 144 -10.87 10.35 -11.26
N GLU A 145 -12.10 9.95 -11.02
CA GLU A 145 -12.79 10.05 -9.74
C GLU A 145 -12.14 9.15 -8.69
N LEU A 146 -11.75 7.93 -9.05
CA LEU A 146 -11.00 7.05 -8.15
C LEU A 146 -9.64 7.65 -7.80
N ARG A 147 -8.87 8.12 -8.80
CA ARG A 147 -7.55 8.72 -8.57
C ARG A 147 -7.64 9.94 -7.67
N ALA A 148 -8.60 10.83 -7.92
CA ALA A 148 -8.86 11.99 -7.07
C ALA A 148 -9.23 11.55 -5.64
N ALA A 149 -10.14 10.58 -5.49
CA ALA A 149 -10.53 10.07 -4.18
C ALA A 149 -9.32 9.50 -3.41
N MET A 150 -8.43 8.74 -4.06
CA MET A 150 -7.21 8.20 -3.47
C MET A 150 -6.25 9.32 -3.04
N GLU A 151 -5.89 10.23 -3.95
CA GLU A 151 -4.96 11.33 -3.68
C GLU A 151 -5.47 12.25 -2.57
N ASP A 152 -6.75 12.64 -2.64
CA ASP A 152 -7.36 13.57 -1.68
C ASP A 152 -7.54 12.93 -0.30
N SER A 153 -7.84 11.63 -0.21
CA SER A 153 -7.97 10.94 1.09
C SER A 153 -6.63 10.87 1.82
N PHE A 154 -5.55 10.60 1.07
CA PHE A 154 -4.20 10.59 1.63
C PHE A 154 -3.75 12.01 2.02
N TYR A 155 -4.04 12.99 1.16
CA TYR A 155 -3.71 14.39 1.42
C TYR A 155 -4.45 14.95 2.64
N GLU A 156 -5.72 14.62 2.84
CA GLU A 156 -6.49 15.03 4.02
C GLU A 156 -5.82 14.58 5.33
N ARG A 157 -5.23 13.38 5.34
CA ARG A 157 -4.59 12.82 6.53
C ARG A 157 -3.17 13.32 6.76
N PHE A 158 -2.39 13.50 5.70
CA PHE A 158 -0.95 13.70 5.81
C PHE A 158 -0.45 15.03 5.23
N ASN A 159 -1.31 15.80 4.57
CA ASN A 159 -0.94 17.01 3.82
C ASN A 159 0.19 16.75 2.80
N ILE A 160 0.22 15.54 2.24
CA ILE A 160 1.20 15.02 1.29
C ILE A 160 0.45 14.35 0.15
N LYS A 161 0.92 14.53 -1.09
CA LYS A 161 0.36 13.81 -2.25
C LYS A 161 1.05 12.46 -2.43
N PRO A 162 0.29 11.35 -2.46
CA PRO A 162 0.85 10.03 -2.74
C PRO A 162 1.11 9.87 -4.24
N ILE A 163 1.81 8.81 -4.61
CA ILE A 163 1.89 8.35 -6.00
C ILE A 163 0.86 7.23 -6.16
N VAL A 164 -0.11 7.44 -7.04
CA VAL A 164 -1.10 6.45 -7.47
C VAL A 164 -0.73 5.95 -8.86
N LYS A 165 -0.70 4.64 -9.08
CA LYS A 165 -0.40 4.03 -10.38
C LYS A 165 -1.67 3.52 -11.01
#